data_AF-A0A7S2HTC8-F1
#
_entry.id   AF-A0A7S2HTC8-F1
#
_cell.length_a   1.000
_cell.length_b   1.000
_cell.length_c   1.000
_cell.angle_alpha   90.00
_cell.angle_beta   90.00
_cell.angle_gamma   90.00
#
_symmetry.space_group_name_H-M   'P 1'
#
loop_
_entity.id
_entity.type
_entity.pdbx_description
1 polymer ?
#
loop_
_entity_poly.entity_id
_entity_poly.type
_entity_poly.pdbx_seq_one_letter_code
_entity_poly.pdbx_strand_id
1 'polypeptide(L)'
;TYLTRLWCVVELFTFVHCGRHIGDLSFCPLLREGRELEDLRLLEEGFTNFDAEQCTCSVPGDKERLLHIFRTSFGDLKRFNSAVQAIFSQTGWEVQLRRMQSERTVWTIQHPAFGEETAEQEGEWTPTTEEVAGQSDVSPESVRWGSETP
;
A
#
# COMPACT_ATOMS: atom_id res chain seq x y z
N THR A 1 -2.65 1.53 1.98
CA THR A 1 -1.64 0.45 2.02
C THR A 1 -2.30 -0.85 1.59
N TYR A 2 -1.58 -1.97 1.43
CA TYR A 2 -2.19 -3.26 1.07
C TYR A 2 -3.30 -3.66 2.05
N LEU A 3 -3.05 -3.47 3.35
CA LEU A 3 -3.98 -3.80 4.45
C LEU A 3 -5.25 -2.94 4.48
N THR A 4 -5.28 -1.79 3.81
CA THR A 4 -6.47 -0.91 3.78
C THR A 4 -7.35 -1.15 2.56
N ARG A 5 -7.00 -2.10 1.68
CA ARG A 5 -7.79 -2.44 0.49
C ARG A 5 -8.47 -3.79 0.71
N LEU A 6 -9.80 -3.80 0.69
CA LEU A 6 -10.56 -5.00 1.06
C LEU A 6 -10.29 -6.18 0.11
N TRP A 7 -10.15 -5.89 -1.19
CA TRP A 7 -9.78 -6.90 -2.20
C TRP A 7 -8.42 -7.56 -1.91
N CYS A 8 -7.42 -6.80 -1.46
CA CYS A 8 -6.12 -7.36 -1.10
C CYS A 8 -6.23 -8.33 0.10
N VAL A 9 -7.06 -8.00 1.08
CA VAL A 9 -7.31 -8.89 2.22
C VAL A 9 -8.03 -10.17 1.78
N VAL A 10 -8.97 -10.07 0.84
CA VAL A 10 -9.66 -11.25 0.25
C VAL A 10 -8.67 -12.16 -0.46
N GLU A 11 -7.74 -11.60 -1.22
CA GLU A 11 -6.70 -12.38 -1.91
C GLU A 11 -5.84 -13.14 -0.90
N LEU A 12 -5.38 -12.48 0.16
CA LEU A 12 -4.60 -13.10 1.23
C LEU A 12 -5.38 -14.22 1.93
N PHE A 13 -6.63 -13.94 2.29
CA PHE A 13 -7.50 -14.90 2.95
C PHE A 13 -7.74 -16.12 2.05
N THR A 14 -8.05 -15.89 0.78
CA THR A 14 -8.27 -16.95 -0.21
C THR A 14 -7.00 -17.78 -0.39
N PHE A 15 -5.83 -17.16 -0.46
CA PHE A 15 -4.56 -17.86 -0.58
C PHE A 15 -4.36 -18.90 0.54
N VAL A 16 -4.55 -18.49 1.79
CA VAL A 16 -4.41 -19.38 2.96
C VAL A 16 -5.48 -20.48 2.94
N HIS A 17 -6.73 -20.12 2.62
CA HIS A 17 -7.84 -21.07 2.64
C HIS A 17 -7.90 -22.04 1.45
N CYS A 18 -7.21 -21.74 0.36
CA CYS A 18 -7.00 -22.67 -0.75
C CYS A 18 -5.94 -23.76 -0.45
N GLY A 19 -5.52 -23.90 0.81
CA GLY A 19 -4.59 -24.95 1.26
C GLY A 19 -3.12 -24.62 1.02
N ARG A 20 -2.77 -23.36 0.78
CA ARG A 20 -1.38 -22.91 0.75
C ARG A 20 -0.84 -22.78 2.16
N HIS A 21 0.45 -23.06 2.33
CA HIS A 21 1.08 -22.98 3.63
C HIS A 21 1.32 -21.52 3.99
N ILE A 22 0.98 -21.12 5.22
CA ILE A 22 1.12 -19.73 5.66
C ILE A 22 2.59 -19.26 5.67
N GLY A 23 3.52 -20.20 5.82
CA GLY A 23 4.97 -19.94 5.74
C GLY A 23 5.46 -19.58 4.34
N ASP A 24 4.63 -19.74 3.31
CA ASP A 24 4.94 -19.28 1.94
C ASP A 24 4.64 -17.77 1.77
N LEU A 25 4.02 -17.14 2.77
CA LEU A 25 3.74 -15.70 2.78
C LEU A 25 4.90 -14.93 3.43
N SER A 26 5.43 -13.96 2.69
CA SER A 26 6.42 -13.01 3.21
C SER A 26 5.92 -11.58 3.03
N PHE A 27 5.94 -10.78 4.10
CA PHE A 27 5.61 -9.36 4.04
C PHE A 27 6.88 -8.53 3.85
N CYS A 28 6.97 -7.82 2.72
CA CYS A 28 8.05 -6.88 2.45
C CYS A 28 7.53 -5.44 2.63
N PRO A 29 7.94 -4.73 3.70
CA PRO A 29 7.48 -3.37 3.93
C PRO A 29 8.08 -2.40 2.92
N LEU A 30 7.24 -1.52 2.39
CA LEU A 30 7.66 -0.41 1.52
C LEU A 30 7.74 0.85 2.37
N LEU A 31 8.97 1.35 2.56
CA LEU A 31 9.27 2.47 3.43
C LEU A 31 9.71 3.67 2.59
N ARG A 32 9.13 4.83 2.87
CA ARG A 32 9.48 6.12 2.25
C ARG A 32 10.76 6.63 2.89
N GLU A 33 11.72 7.03 2.06
CA GLU A 33 12.98 7.61 2.52
C GLU A 33 12.73 8.81 3.44
N GLY A 34 13.40 8.83 4.60
CA GLY A 34 13.24 9.84 5.64
C GLY A 34 11.98 9.74 6.49
N ARG A 35 11.08 8.76 6.23
CA ARG A 35 9.84 8.52 7.00
C ARG A 35 9.66 7.05 7.40
N GLU A 36 10.73 6.29 7.45
CA GLU A 36 10.65 4.85 7.65
C GLU A 36 10.11 4.46 9.02
N LEU A 37 10.42 5.22 10.07
CA LEU A 37 9.88 4.96 11.40
C LEU A 37 8.36 5.20 11.47
N GLU A 38 7.86 6.22 10.77
CA GLU A 38 6.43 6.48 10.63
C GLU A 38 5.76 5.33 9.86
N ASP A 39 6.35 4.90 8.75
CA ASP A 39 5.81 3.81 7.93
C ASP A 39 5.79 2.47 8.67
N LEU A 40 6.85 2.16 9.42
CA LEU A 40 6.91 0.95 10.26
C LEU A 40 5.82 0.97 11.34
N ARG A 41 5.55 2.14 11.96
CA ARG A 41 4.46 2.30 12.93
C ARG A 41 3.09 2.12 12.31
N LEU A 42 2.86 2.71 11.13
CA LEU A 42 1.61 2.55 10.40
C LEU A 42 1.36 1.10 9.99
N LEU A 43 2.42 0.37 9.62
CA LEU A 43 2.33 -1.06 9.35
C LEU A 43 1.99 -1.85 10.61
N GLU A 44 2.70 -1.60 11.71
CA GLU A 44 2.44 -2.26 13.00
C GLU A 44 1.00 -2.05 13.48
N GLU A 45 0.49 -0.84 13.38
CA GLU A 45 -0.90 -0.52 13.68
C GLU A 45 -1.86 -1.23 12.73
N GLY A 46 -1.58 -1.22 11.42
CA GLY A 46 -2.42 -1.85 10.40
C GLY A 46 -2.52 -3.37 10.57
N PHE A 47 -1.45 -4.05 10.99
CA PHE A 47 -1.47 -5.49 11.26
C PHE A 47 -2.17 -5.81 12.57
N THR A 48 -1.90 -5.05 13.64
CA THR A 48 -2.43 -5.32 15.00
C THR A 48 -3.91 -4.96 15.12
N ASN A 49 -4.31 -3.83 14.54
CA ASN A 49 -5.66 -3.27 14.64
C ASN A 49 -6.44 -3.41 13.33
N PHE A 50 -6.14 -4.45 12.55
CA PHE A 50 -6.82 -4.67 11.28
C PHE A 50 -8.35 -4.69 11.45
N ASP A 51 -9.03 -3.89 10.63
CA ASP A 51 -10.49 -3.83 10.58
C ASP A 51 -11.00 -3.73 9.13
N ALA A 52 -11.74 -4.75 8.70
CA ALA A 52 -12.37 -4.81 7.40
C ALA A 52 -13.37 -3.66 7.16
N GLU A 53 -14.02 -3.13 8.20
CA GLU A 53 -14.95 -2.01 8.05
C GLU A 53 -14.25 -0.71 7.65
N GLN A 54 -13.00 -0.53 8.08
CA GLN A 54 -12.15 0.62 7.72
C GLN A 54 -11.48 0.46 6.35
N CYS A 55 -11.55 -0.73 5.74
CA CYS A 55 -10.98 -0.97 4.42
C CYS A 55 -11.76 -0.25 3.33
N THR A 56 -11.08 -0.04 2.20
CA THR A 56 -11.58 0.63 1.01
C THR A 56 -11.68 -0.34 -0.17
N CYS A 57 -12.63 -0.08 -1.06
CA CYS A 57 -12.72 -0.70 -2.38
C CYS A 57 -12.70 0.39 -3.44
N SER A 58 -12.15 0.10 -4.62
CA SER A 58 -12.18 1.02 -5.77
C SER A 58 -13.62 1.23 -6.28
N VAL A 59 -14.47 0.22 -6.13
CA VAL A 59 -15.90 0.28 -6.43
C VAL A 59 -16.68 0.25 -5.11
N PRO A 60 -17.44 1.31 -4.76
CA PRO A 60 -18.18 1.36 -3.50
C PRO A 60 -19.16 0.19 -3.31
N GLY A 61 -19.81 -0.26 -4.39
CA GLY A 61 -20.71 -1.41 -4.35
C GLY A 61 -20.02 -2.72 -3.97
N ASP A 62 -18.72 -2.88 -4.27
CA ASP A 62 -17.98 -4.09 -3.90
C ASP A 62 -17.70 -4.14 -2.41
N LYS A 63 -17.48 -2.99 -1.76
CA LYS A 63 -17.25 -2.95 -0.31
C LYS A 63 -18.45 -3.54 0.43
N GLU A 64 -19.66 -3.05 0.14
CA GLU A 64 -20.87 -3.52 0.80
C GLU A 64 -21.13 -5.01 0.54
N ARG A 65 -20.91 -5.47 -0.70
CA ARG A 65 -21.06 -6.89 -1.06
C ARG A 65 -20.06 -7.78 -0.32
N LEU A 66 -18.79 -7.40 -0.28
CA LEU A 66 -17.76 -8.16 0.43
C LEU A 66 -17.99 -8.18 1.95
N LEU A 67 -18.32 -7.04 2.56
CA LEU A 67 -18.65 -6.99 3.98
C LEU A 67 -19.88 -7.84 4.31
N HIS A 68 -20.91 -7.85 3.45
CA HIS A 68 -22.06 -8.72 3.60
C HIS A 68 -21.67 -10.21 3.51
N ILE A 69 -20.81 -10.58 2.57
CA ILE A 69 -20.27 -11.95 2.47
C ILE A 69 -19.52 -12.34 3.74
N PHE A 70 -18.67 -11.48 4.30
CA PHE A 70 -17.96 -11.82 5.54
C PHE A 70 -18.90 -11.98 6.74
N ARG A 71 -19.89 -11.09 6.89
CA ARG A 71 -20.87 -11.21 7.99
C ARG A 71 -21.68 -12.49 7.87
N THR A 72 -22.09 -12.87 6.66
CA THR A 72 -22.89 -14.10 6.44
C THR A 72 -22.06 -15.38 6.59
N SER A 73 -20.81 -15.39 6.14
CA SER A 73 -19.93 -16.58 6.20
C SER A 73 -19.27 -16.79 7.57
N PHE A 74 -18.87 -15.72 8.27
CA PHE A 74 -18.22 -15.81 9.59
C PHE A 74 -19.20 -15.62 10.76
N GLY A 75 -20.43 -15.19 10.47
CA GLY A 75 -21.46 -14.82 11.45
C GLY A 75 -21.35 -13.37 11.91
N ASP A 76 -20.13 -12.84 12.04
CA ASP A 76 -19.88 -11.42 12.31
C ASP A 76 -18.53 -10.97 11.73
N LEU A 77 -18.33 -9.66 11.63
CA LEU A 77 -17.10 -9.09 11.08
C LEU A 77 -15.90 -9.19 12.03
N LYS A 78 -16.13 -9.28 13.36
CA LYS A 78 -15.06 -9.40 14.35
C LYS A 78 -14.32 -10.72 14.21
N ARG A 79 -15.04 -11.81 13.92
CA ARG A 79 -14.48 -13.14 13.62
C ARG A 79 -13.64 -13.12 12.35
N PHE A 80 -14.12 -12.43 11.31
CA PHE A 80 -13.33 -12.23 10.09
C PHE A 80 -12.03 -11.46 10.39
N ASN A 81 -12.12 -10.32 11.07
CA ASN A 81 -10.95 -9.52 11.46
C ASN A 81 -9.96 -10.36 12.29
N SER A 82 -10.45 -11.15 13.25
CA SER A 82 -9.63 -12.04 14.07
C SER A 82 -8.92 -13.12 13.25
N ALA A 83 -9.60 -13.68 12.24
CA ALA A 83 -9.00 -14.68 11.36
C ALA A 83 -7.88 -14.06 10.50
N VAL A 84 -8.08 -12.85 9.98
CA VAL A 84 -7.07 -12.12 9.21
C VAL A 84 -5.87 -11.73 10.09
N GLN A 85 -6.11 -11.22 11.30
CA GLN A 85 -5.05 -10.93 12.27
C GLN A 85 -4.25 -12.18 12.64
N ALA A 86 -4.92 -13.33 12.80
CA ALA A 86 -4.23 -14.60 13.05
C ALA A 86 -3.36 -15.02 11.87
N ILE A 87 -3.75 -14.74 10.62
CA ILE A 87 -2.89 -14.97 9.45
C ILE A 87 -1.62 -14.13 9.58
N PHE A 88 -1.75 -12.84 9.91
CA PHE A 88 -0.60 -11.96 10.08
C PHE A 88 0.36 -12.49 11.12
N SER A 89 -0.07 -12.70 12.38
CA SER A 89 0.82 -13.16 13.44
C SER A 89 1.53 -14.50 13.15
N GLN A 90 0.96 -15.36 12.29
CA GLN A 90 1.60 -16.61 11.89
C GLN A 90 2.72 -16.44 10.85
N THR A 91 2.75 -15.32 10.13
CA THR A 91 3.82 -15.01 9.15
C THR A 91 5.10 -14.46 9.79
N GLY A 92 5.07 -14.11 11.08
CA GLY A 92 6.23 -13.58 11.79
C GLY A 92 6.65 -12.17 11.39
N TRP A 93 5.73 -11.37 10.83
CA TRP A 93 5.97 -9.97 10.45
C TRP A 93 6.48 -9.13 11.63
N GLU A 94 6.08 -9.43 12.87
CA GLU A 94 6.53 -8.73 14.07
C GLU A 94 8.06 -8.83 14.24
N VAL A 95 8.62 -10.01 13.96
CA VAL A 95 10.07 -10.25 14.05
C VAL A 95 10.80 -9.48 12.94
N GLN A 96 10.24 -9.45 11.74
CA GLN A 96 10.80 -8.71 10.61
C GLN A 96 10.82 -7.20 10.87
N LEU A 97 9.73 -6.62 11.37
CA LEU A 97 9.67 -5.19 11.71
C LEU A 97 10.67 -4.82 12.80
N ARG A 98 10.73 -5.61 13.89
CA ARG A 98 11.68 -5.36 14.99
C ARG A 98 13.13 -5.39 14.51
N ARG A 99 13.45 -6.33 13.62
CA ARG A 99 14.79 -6.40 13.00
C ARG A 99 15.09 -5.13 12.21
N MET A 100 14.17 -4.67 11.37
CA MET A 100 14.36 -3.45 10.56
C MET A 100 14.47 -2.18 11.42
N GLN A 101 13.72 -2.09 12.52
CA GLN A 101 13.84 -0.99 13.49
C GLN A 101 15.21 -0.99 14.19
N SER A 102 15.70 -2.17 14.59
CA SER A 102 16.98 -2.32 15.28
C SER A 102 18.17 -1.98 14.38
N GLU A 103 18.17 -2.46 13.14
CA GLU A 103 19.25 -2.20 12.17
C GLU A 103 19.37 -0.71 11.85
N ARG A 104 18.27 0.07 11.87
CA ARG A 104 18.27 1.50 11.53
C ARG A 104 18.62 2.42 12.68
N THR A 105 18.26 2.08 13.92
CA THR A 105 18.60 2.90 15.09
C THR A 105 20.13 2.97 15.28
N VAL A 106 20.86 1.95 14.83
CA VAL A 106 22.33 1.89 14.88
C VAL A 106 22.99 2.92 13.96
N TRP A 107 22.49 3.12 12.73
CA TRP A 107 23.10 4.04 11.77
C TRP A 107 22.86 5.52 12.11
N THR A 108 21.74 5.86 12.75
CA THR A 108 21.42 7.25 13.14
C THR A 108 22.31 7.74 14.29
N ILE A 109 22.84 6.84 15.13
CA ILE A 109 23.69 7.21 16.28
C ILE A 109 25.17 7.37 15.87
N GLN A 110 25.62 6.69 14.81
CA GLN A 110 27.03 6.71 14.38
C GLN A 110 27.36 7.68 13.24
N HIS A 111 26.37 8.28 12.59
CA HIS A 111 26.58 9.35 11.62
C HIS A 111 25.85 10.62 12.07
N PRO A 112 26.45 11.45 12.94
CA PRO A 112 26.03 12.84 13.03
C PRO A 112 26.10 13.42 11.61
N ALA A 113 25.05 14.13 11.22
CA ALA A 113 24.87 14.77 9.91
C ALA A 113 26.22 15.24 9.35
N PHE A 114 26.69 14.56 8.30
CA PHE A 114 27.87 14.95 7.59
C PHE A 114 27.50 16.19 6.78
N GLY A 115 27.87 17.36 7.30
CA GLY A 115 27.97 18.62 6.57
C GLY A 115 26.66 19.37 6.37
N GLU A 116 26.41 20.36 7.24
CA GLU A 116 26.07 21.69 6.74
C GLU A 116 27.19 22.13 5.77
N GLU A 117 27.10 21.71 4.50
CA GLU A 117 27.94 22.29 3.46
C GLU A 117 27.29 23.61 3.05
N THR A 118 28.05 24.65 3.33
CA THR A 118 27.73 26.06 3.24
C THR A 118 27.16 26.45 1.88
N ALA A 119 26.06 27.18 1.95
CA ALA A 119 25.55 28.01 0.88
C ALA A 119 26.63 28.99 0.40
N GLU A 120 27.25 28.73 -0.75
CA GLU A 120 27.89 29.78 -1.56
C GLU A 120 27.68 29.52 -3.05
N GLN A 121 27.26 30.60 -3.71
CA GLN A 121 27.24 30.89 -5.15
C GLN A 121 25.97 30.57 -5.96
N GLU A 122 25.11 31.59 -5.92
CA GLU A 122 24.14 31.99 -6.93
C GLU A 122 24.77 32.03 -8.33
N GLY A 123 24.40 31.05 -9.16
CA GLY A 123 24.54 31.12 -10.60
C GLY A 123 23.21 31.57 -11.21
N GLU A 124 23.13 32.86 -11.53
CA GLU A 124 22.02 33.52 -12.21
C GLU A 124 21.76 32.86 -13.57
N TRP A 125 20.72 32.02 -13.65
CA TRP A 125 20.25 31.43 -14.91
C TRP A 125 19.05 32.23 -15.42
N THR A 126 19.24 33.01 -16.47
CA THR A 126 18.15 33.70 -17.17
C THR A 126 17.58 32.79 -18.26
N PRO A 127 16.27 32.53 -18.29
CA PRO A 127 15.65 31.79 -19.39
C PRO A 127 15.49 32.72 -20.60
N THR A 128 16.19 32.41 -21.69
CA THR A 128 15.88 32.94 -23.02
C THR A 128 14.51 32.44 -23.45
N THR A 129 13.58 33.38 -23.61
CA THR A 129 12.32 33.22 -24.33
C THR A 129 12.59 32.92 -25.80
N GLU A 130 12.36 31.68 -26.23
CA GLU A 130 12.06 31.33 -27.61
C GLU A 130 10.78 30.49 -27.67
N GLU A 131 9.69 31.25 -27.78
CA GLU A 131 8.63 31.10 -28.78
C GLU A 131 8.79 29.94 -29.80
N VAL A 132 7.94 28.91 -29.73
CA VAL A 132 7.32 28.31 -30.94
C VAL A 132 5.92 27.80 -30.59
N ALA A 133 4.92 28.47 -31.15
CA ALA A 133 3.55 27.99 -31.25
C ALA A 133 3.47 26.76 -32.17
N GLY A 134 2.80 25.71 -31.71
CA GLY A 134 2.57 24.49 -32.48
C GLY A 134 1.23 23.85 -32.13
N GLN A 135 0.15 24.45 -32.64
CA GLN A 135 -1.16 23.82 -32.71
C GLN A 135 -1.07 22.53 -33.55
N SER A 136 -1.48 21.41 -32.97
CA SER A 136 -1.96 20.27 -33.75
C SER A 136 -3.27 19.78 -33.16
N ASP A 137 -4.29 20.08 -33.95
CA ASP A 137 -5.68 19.71 -33.86
C ASP A 137 -5.80 18.19 -34.05
N VAL A 138 -6.16 17.45 -33.00
CA VAL A 138 -6.42 16.01 -33.10
C VAL A 138 -7.93 15.81 -33.10
N SER A 139 -8.46 15.63 -34.32
CA SER A 139 -9.83 15.20 -34.57
C SER A 139 -10.12 13.84 -33.88
N PRO A 140 -11.24 13.71 -33.15
CA PRO A 140 -11.70 12.41 -32.69
C PRO A 140 -12.46 11.67 -33.81
N GLU A 141 -11.78 10.73 -34.46
CA GLU A 141 -12.47 9.71 -35.27
C GLU A 141 -13.34 8.81 -34.38
N SER A 142 -14.54 8.58 -34.89
CA SER A 142 -15.64 7.87 -34.25
C SER A 142 -15.34 6.37 -34.11
N VAL A 143 -15.27 5.87 -32.88
CA VAL A 143 -15.33 4.43 -32.62
C VAL A 143 -16.81 4.00 -32.54
N ARG A 144 -17.31 3.47 -33.65
CA ARG A 144 -18.56 2.69 -33.69
C ARG A 144 -18.30 1.33 -33.06
N TRP A 145 -18.91 1.06 -31.91
CA TRP A 145 -19.07 -0.31 -31.44
C TRP A 145 -20.29 -0.92 -32.12
N GLY A 146 -20.03 -1.81 -33.07
CA GLY A 146 -21.02 -2.66 -33.70
C GLY A 146 -21.59 -3.64 -32.67
N SER A 147 -22.91 -3.61 -32.53
CA SER A 147 -23.72 -4.60 -31.83
C SER A 147 -24.11 -5.70 -32.82
N GLU A 148 -23.52 -6.90 -32.68
CA GLU A 148 -24.07 -8.13 -33.26
C GLU A 148 -23.92 -9.30 -32.25
N THR A 149 -25.03 -9.54 -31.53
CA THR A 149 -25.78 -10.81 -31.32
C THR A 149 -25.15 -12.16 -31.70
N PRO A 150 -25.56 -13.30 -31.10
CA PRO A 150 -26.95 -13.67 -30.68
C PRO A 150 -27.23 -13.76 -29.19
#